data_AF-A0A5B8NCQ3-F1
#
_entry.id   AF-A0A5B8NCQ3-F1
#
_cell.length_a   1.000
_cell.length_b   1.000
_cell.length_c   1.000
_cell.angle_alpha   90.00
_cell.angle_beta   90.00
_cell.angle_gamma   90.00
#
_symmetry.space_group_name_H-M   'P 1'
#
loop_
_entity.id
_entity.type
_entity.pdbx_description
1 polymer ?
#
loop_
_entity_poly.entity_id
_entity_poly.type
_entity_poly.pdbx_seq_one_letter_code
_entity_poly.pdbx_strand_id
1 'polypeptide(L)'
;MNNSPPVPDHSVVPTNFPRPRPVVAAVNGKLTESLEEYDGKLYALGSSPLSLWRSWEICEELAQHLAAECCELQTGAWVHLSKAEILANQFIRMEKCGWGTAPEMHWIIRRVAKLLDWTPLLDDTP
;
A
#
# COMPACT_ATOMS: atom_id res chain seq x y z
N MET A 1 14.45 33.31 -7.11
CA MET A 1 13.53 32.38 -7.79
C MET A 1 12.96 31.45 -6.72
N ASN A 2 11.69 31.61 -6.35
CA ASN A 2 11.03 30.75 -5.37
C ASN A 2 10.70 29.43 -6.05
N ASN A 3 11.58 28.43 -5.92
CA ASN A 3 11.25 27.04 -6.21
C ASN A 3 10.48 26.48 -5.01
N SER A 4 9.22 26.89 -4.85
CA SER A 4 8.31 26.09 -4.03
C SER A 4 8.23 24.71 -4.70
N PRO A 5 8.48 23.61 -3.98
CA PRO A 5 8.28 22.28 -4.55
C PRO A 5 6.85 22.18 -5.07
N PRO A 6 6.62 21.49 -6.19
CA PRO A 6 5.26 21.24 -6.65
C PRO A 6 4.48 20.61 -5.50
N VAL A 7 3.37 21.24 -5.12
CA VAL A 7 2.47 20.67 -4.11
C VAL A 7 2.03 19.32 -4.68
N PRO A 8 2.31 18.19 -4.01
CA PRO A 8 1.93 16.89 -4.54
C PRO A 8 0.42 16.88 -4.79
N ASP A 9 -0.01 16.41 -5.95
CA ASP A 9 -1.44 16.29 -6.23
C ASP A 9 -1.99 15.12 -5.39
N HIS A 10 -2.63 15.46 -4.28
CA HIS A 10 -3.18 14.49 -3.33
C HIS A 10 -4.41 13.74 -3.88
N SER A 11 -4.92 14.14 -5.05
CA SER A 11 -6.08 13.53 -5.70
C SER A 11 -5.73 12.25 -6.46
N VAL A 12 -4.44 11.96 -6.62
CA VAL A 12 -3.94 10.77 -7.35
C VAL A 12 -4.12 9.48 -6.55
N VAL A 13 -4.32 9.55 -5.23
CA VAL A 13 -4.52 8.36 -4.40
C VAL A 13 -5.81 7.66 -4.81
N PRO A 14 -5.75 6.40 -5.29
CA PRO A 14 -6.92 5.73 -5.79
C PRO A 14 -7.87 5.34 -4.65
N THR A 15 -9.17 5.37 -4.90
CA THR A 15 -10.21 5.15 -3.87
C THR A 15 -10.14 3.78 -3.20
N ASN A 16 -9.55 2.79 -3.86
CA ASN A 16 -9.33 1.45 -3.34
C ASN A 16 -8.05 1.30 -2.49
N PHE A 17 -7.25 2.35 -2.31
CA PHE A 17 -6.11 2.34 -1.41
C PHE A 17 -6.58 2.26 0.06
N PRO A 18 -6.01 1.37 0.89
CA PRO A 18 -6.43 1.22 2.27
C PRO A 18 -6.18 2.51 3.05
N ARG A 19 -7.23 3.00 3.70
CA ARG A 19 -7.12 4.14 4.59
C ARG A 19 -6.83 3.63 5.99
N PRO A 20 -5.82 4.17 6.70
CA PRO A 20 -5.55 3.76 8.06
C PRO A 20 -6.81 3.99 8.89
N ARG A 21 -7.24 2.93 9.59
CA ARG A 21 -8.32 3.08 10.56
C ARG A 21 -7.73 3.78 11.78
N PRO A 22 -8.40 4.80 12.33
CA PRO A 22 -7.94 5.44 13.56
C PRO A 22 -7.76 4.38 14.64
N VAL A 23 -6.52 4.25 15.16
CA VAL A 23 -6.24 3.40 16.31
C VAL A 23 -6.67 4.17 17.53
N VAL A 24 -7.91 3.92 17.97
CA VAL A 24 -8.43 4.44 19.23
C VAL A 24 -7.87 3.60 20.37
N ALA A 25 -6.81 4.09 21.02
CA ALA A 25 -6.30 3.52 22.25
C ALA A 25 -7.01 4.18 23.43
N ALA A 26 -7.69 3.38 24.26
CA ALA A 26 -8.21 3.83 25.55
C ALA A 26 -7.13 3.60 26.61
N VAL A 27 -6.35 4.63 26.92
CA VAL A 27 -5.44 4.61 28.07
C VAL A 27 -6.20 5.18 29.26
N ASN A 28 -6.42 4.37 30.30
CA ASN A 28 -7.14 4.76 31.53
C ASN A 28 -8.55 5.33 31.30
N GLY A 29 -9.32 4.77 30.37
CA GLY A 29 -10.68 5.22 30.07
C GLY A 29 -10.77 6.56 29.35
N LYS A 30 -9.63 7.14 28.94
CA LYS A 30 -9.57 8.33 28.10
C LYS A 30 -9.20 7.91 26.69
N LEU A 31 -10.03 8.29 25.73
CA LEU A 31 -9.75 8.08 24.31
C LEU A 31 -8.57 8.99 23.93
N THR A 32 -7.38 8.43 23.75
CA THR A 32 -6.25 9.16 23.20
C THR A 32 -6.17 8.85 21.72
N GLU A 33 -6.82 9.69 20.92
CA GLU A 33 -6.66 9.68 19.47
C GLU A 33 -5.41 10.49 19.13
N SER A 34 -4.41 9.83 18.54
CA SER A 34 -3.30 10.55 17.92
C SER A 34 -3.83 11.26 16.68
N LEU A 35 -3.91 12.59 16.75
CA LEU A 35 -4.36 13.44 15.66
C LEU A 35 -3.15 14.13 15.01
N GLU A 36 -3.22 14.31 13.69
CA GLU A 36 -2.32 15.16 12.92
C GLU A 36 -3.10 16.34 12.32
N GLU A 37 -2.50 17.52 12.30
CA GLU A 37 -3.08 18.68 11.63
C GLU A 37 -2.55 18.80 10.20
N TYR A 38 -3.47 18.93 9.24
CA TYR A 38 -3.15 19.20 7.85
C TYR A 38 -4.15 20.20 7.27
N ASP A 39 -3.66 21.28 6.67
CA ASP A 39 -4.49 22.34 6.08
C ASP A 39 -5.56 22.91 7.04
N GLY A 40 -5.19 23.11 8.32
CA GLY A 40 -6.08 23.61 9.36
C GLY A 40 -7.21 22.64 9.78
N LYS A 41 -7.15 21.37 9.33
CA LYS A 41 -8.07 20.30 9.72
C LYS A 41 -7.31 19.22 10.50
N LEU A 42 -7.95 18.69 11.54
CA LEU A 42 -7.43 17.57 12.31
C LEU A 42 -7.86 16.26 11.65
N TYR A 43 -6.89 15.39 11.38
CA TYR A 43 -7.08 14.03 10.88
C TYR A 43 -6.56 13.03 11.91
N ALA A 44 -7.07 11.80 11.87
CA ALA A 44 -6.40 10.71 12.56
C ALA A 44 -5.00 10.50 11.97
N LEU A 45 -4.05 10.08 12.79
CA LEU A 45 -2.68 9.79 12.35
C LEU A 45 -2.69 8.81 11.15
N GLY A 46 -1.99 9.18 10.08
CA GLY A 46 -1.92 8.45 8.82
C GLY A 46 -3.07 8.77 7.85
N SER A 47 -4.14 9.43 8.29
CA SER A 47 -5.36 9.65 7.50
C SER A 47 -5.42 11.00 6.80
N SER A 48 -4.45 11.88 7.01
CA SER A 48 -4.39 13.14 6.26
C SER A 48 -4.13 12.88 4.77
N PRO A 49 -4.56 13.78 3.88
CA PRO A 49 -4.27 13.67 2.45
C PRO A 49 -2.76 13.52 2.15
N LEU A 50 -1.90 14.14 2.95
CA LEU A 50 -0.45 14.03 2.79
C LEU A 50 0.08 12.67 3.25
N SER A 51 -0.33 12.22 4.43
CA SER A 51 0.07 10.91 4.96
C SER A 51 -0.41 9.77 4.06
N LEU A 52 -1.66 9.86 3.58
CA LEU A 52 -2.23 8.87 2.67
C LEU A 52 -1.49 8.86 1.32
N TRP A 53 -1.16 10.04 0.77
CA TRP A 53 -0.39 10.15 -0.47
C TRP A 53 1.01 9.55 -0.33
N ARG A 54 1.71 9.81 0.78
CA ARG A 54 3.03 9.21 1.04
C ARG A 54 2.96 7.70 1.18
N SER A 55 2.01 7.18 1.95
CA SER A 55 1.81 5.72 2.05
C SER A 55 1.50 5.10 0.70
N TRP A 56 0.66 5.74 -0.11
CA TRP A 56 0.35 5.29 -1.46
C TRP A 56 1.59 5.31 -2.37
N GLU A 57 2.37 6.38 -2.38
CA GLU A 57 3.59 6.50 -3.20
C GLU A 57 4.57 5.37 -2.88
N ILE A 58 4.84 5.13 -1.59
CA ILE A 58 5.73 4.05 -1.14
C ILE A 58 5.19 2.67 -1.56
N CYS A 59 3.88 2.44 -1.42
CA CYS A 59 3.25 1.19 -1.86
C CYS A 59 3.28 1.01 -3.38
N GLU A 60 3.11 2.10 -4.15
CA GLU A 60 3.16 2.10 -5.61
C GLU A 60 4.58 1.79 -6.12
N GLU A 61 5.60 2.43 -5.56
CA GLU A 61 7.00 2.16 -5.87
C GLU A 61 7.37 0.70 -5.56
N LEU A 62 6.91 0.17 -4.42
CA LEU A 62 7.12 -1.24 -4.09
C LEU A 62 6.40 -2.16 -5.09
N ALA A 63 5.15 -1.84 -5.45
CA ALA A 63 4.40 -2.62 -6.42
C ALA A 63 5.10 -2.66 -7.79
N GLN A 64 5.72 -1.56 -8.22
CA GLN A 64 6.50 -1.51 -9.45
C GLN A 64 7.76 -2.38 -9.37
N HIS A 65 8.52 -2.29 -8.27
CA HIS A 65 9.68 -3.15 -8.04
C HIS A 65 9.33 -4.64 -8.02
N LEU A 66 8.27 -5.00 -7.29
CA LEU A 66 7.80 -6.39 -7.21
C LEU A 66 7.28 -6.89 -8.56
N ALA A 67 6.65 -6.04 -9.37
CA ALA A 67 6.22 -6.40 -10.71
C ALA A 67 7.41 -6.73 -11.61
N ALA A 68 8.47 -5.91 -11.59
CA ALA A 68 9.70 -6.19 -12.31
C ALA A 68 10.33 -7.51 -11.84
N GLU A 69 10.46 -7.71 -10.52
CA GLU A 69 11.00 -8.96 -9.95
C GLU A 69 10.18 -10.19 -10.36
N CYS A 70 8.85 -10.10 -10.34
CA CYS A 70 7.96 -11.18 -10.76
C CYS A 70 8.11 -11.52 -12.26
N CYS A 71 8.31 -10.51 -13.10
CA CYS A 71 8.57 -10.70 -14.53
C CYS A 71 9.90 -11.45 -14.74
N GLU A 72 10.97 -11.03 -14.05
CA GLU A 72 12.28 -11.69 -14.12
C GLU A 72 12.19 -13.15 -13.62
N LEU A 73 11.54 -13.37 -12.48
CA LEU A 73 11.36 -14.70 -11.89
C LEU A 73 10.56 -15.63 -12.81
N GLN A 74 9.50 -15.15 -13.46
CA GLN A 74 8.70 -15.94 -14.40
C GLN A 74 9.52 -16.40 -15.62
N THR A 75 10.48 -15.59 -16.08
CA THR A 75 11.35 -15.95 -17.20
C THR A 75 12.56 -16.83 -16.79
N GLY A 76 12.83 -16.93 -15.49
CA GLY A 76 13.99 -17.64 -14.94
C GLY A 76 13.60 -18.73 -13.94
N ALA A 77 13.88 -18.48 -12.66
CA ALA A 77 13.81 -19.49 -11.60
C ALA A 77 12.41 -20.08 -11.37
N TRP A 78 11.35 -19.32 -11.69
CA TRP A 78 9.95 -19.64 -11.40
C TRP A 78 9.12 -19.90 -12.66
N VAL A 79 9.76 -20.25 -13.78
CA VAL A 79 9.08 -20.56 -15.04
C VAL A 79 8.05 -21.70 -14.93
N HIS A 80 8.23 -22.60 -13.95
CA HIS A 80 7.32 -23.70 -13.66
C HIS A 80 6.16 -23.32 -12.72
N LEU A 81 6.24 -22.16 -12.06
CA LEU A 81 5.21 -21.71 -11.13
C LEU A 81 4.12 -20.94 -11.87
N SER A 82 2.89 -21.15 -11.41
CA SER A 82 1.75 -20.38 -11.90
C SER A 82 1.87 -18.92 -11.45
N LYS A 83 1.33 -17.99 -12.24
CA LYS A 83 1.23 -16.56 -11.87
C LYS A 83 0.67 -16.34 -10.45
N ALA A 84 -0.31 -17.16 -10.06
CA ALA A 84 -0.89 -17.18 -8.73
C ALA A 84 0.11 -17.63 -7.64
N GLU A 85 0.95 -18.64 -7.92
CA GLU A 85 1.95 -19.09 -6.95
C GLU A 85 3.06 -18.05 -6.75
N ILE A 86 3.46 -17.36 -7.81
CA ILE A 86 4.44 -16.26 -7.77
C ILE A 86 3.94 -15.14 -6.85
N LEU A 87 2.72 -14.64 -7.09
CA LEU A 87 2.13 -13.57 -6.28
C LEU A 87 1.87 -14.01 -4.83
N ALA A 88 1.46 -15.27 -4.58
CA ALA A 88 1.29 -15.80 -3.23
C ALA A 88 2.63 -15.85 -2.47
N ASN A 89 3.70 -16.28 -3.13
CA ASN A 89 5.05 -16.28 -2.54
C ASN A 89 5.52 -14.85 -2.20
N GLN A 90 5.22 -13.86 -3.05
CA GLN A 90 5.53 -12.47 -2.73
C GLN A 90 4.76 -11.95 -1.52
N PHE A 91 3.47 -12.30 -1.42
CA PHE A 91 2.67 -11.95 -0.24
C PHE A 91 3.28 -12.52 1.05
N ILE A 92 3.64 -13.80 1.04
CA ILE A 92 4.29 -14.47 2.18
C ILE A 92 5.64 -13.82 2.51
N ARG A 93 6.43 -13.41 1.51
CA ARG A 93 7.69 -12.69 1.75
C ARG A 93 7.45 -11.34 2.43
N MET A 94 6.47 -10.57 1.96
CA MET A 94 6.12 -9.29 2.58
C MET A 94 5.62 -9.45 4.02
N GLU A 95 4.79 -10.46 4.28
CA GLU A 95 4.30 -10.77 5.63
C GLU A 95 5.45 -11.14 6.56
N LYS A 96 6.38 -12.00 6.12
CA LYS A 96 7.57 -12.39 6.90
C LYS A 96 8.51 -11.22 7.18
N CYS A 97 8.61 -10.27 6.27
CA CYS A 97 9.41 -9.06 6.46
C CYS A 97 8.70 -7.99 7.30
N GLY A 98 7.41 -8.16 7.61
CA GLY A 98 6.63 -7.19 8.36
C GLY A 98 6.51 -5.84 7.65
N TRP A 99 6.42 -5.85 6.32
CA TRP A 99 6.58 -4.63 5.50
C TRP A 99 5.46 -3.60 5.71
N GLY A 100 4.25 -4.05 6.04
CA GLY A 100 3.12 -3.15 6.28
C GLY A 100 1.93 -3.86 6.90
N THR A 101 0.80 -3.18 6.94
CA THR A 101 -0.45 -3.78 7.39
C THR A 101 -0.99 -4.75 6.33
N ALA A 102 -1.76 -5.76 6.76
CA ALA A 102 -2.43 -6.70 5.85
C ALA A 102 -3.17 -6.02 4.68
N PRO A 103 -3.97 -4.95 4.86
CA PRO A 103 -4.66 -4.30 3.75
C PRO A 103 -3.71 -3.58 2.78
N GLU A 104 -2.57 -3.04 3.24
CA GLU A 104 -1.54 -2.46 2.36
C GLU A 104 -0.87 -3.55 1.52
N MET A 105 -0.48 -4.66 2.14
CA MET A 105 0.12 -5.80 1.43
C MET A 105 -0.86 -6.40 0.40
N HIS A 106 -2.15 -6.51 0.73
CA HIS A 106 -3.17 -6.92 -0.24
C HIS A 106 -3.30 -5.95 -1.40
N TRP A 107 -3.28 -4.64 -1.12
CA TRP A 107 -3.34 -3.62 -2.17
C TRP A 107 -2.13 -3.73 -3.12
N ILE A 108 -0.92 -3.91 -2.57
CA ILE A 108 0.31 -4.08 -3.36
C ILE A 108 0.22 -5.29 -4.27
N ILE A 109 -0.17 -6.47 -3.77
CA ILE A 109 -0.32 -7.67 -4.61
C ILE A 109 -1.35 -7.48 -5.72
N ARG A 110 -2.48 -6.83 -5.42
CA ARG A 110 -3.50 -6.48 -6.43
C ARG A 110 -2.93 -5.51 -7.46
N ARG A 111 -2.09 -4.56 -7.03
CA ARG A 111 -1.44 -3.60 -7.93
C ARG A 111 -0.41 -4.28 -8.83
N VAL A 112 0.43 -5.16 -8.29
CA VAL A 112 1.38 -5.99 -9.05
C VAL A 112 0.65 -6.83 -10.09
N ALA A 113 -0.44 -7.51 -9.70
CA ALA A 113 -1.25 -8.30 -10.61
C ALA A 113 -1.80 -7.44 -11.77
N LYS A 114 -2.29 -6.23 -11.48
CA LYS A 114 -2.74 -5.27 -12.51
C LYS A 114 -1.61 -4.80 -13.42
N LEU A 115 -0.42 -4.51 -12.88
CA LEU A 115 0.74 -4.06 -13.67
C LEU A 115 1.23 -5.13 -14.63
N LEU A 116 1.10 -6.40 -14.27
CA LEU A 116 1.52 -7.55 -15.07
C LEU A 116 0.41 -8.15 -15.94
N ASP A 117 -0.81 -7.61 -15.89
CA ASP A 117 -2.01 -8.18 -16.52
C ASP A 117 -2.28 -9.64 -16.06
N TRP A 118 -2.11 -9.89 -14.76
CA TRP A 118 -2.34 -11.19 -14.13
C TRP A 118 -3.64 -11.18 -13.34
N THR A 119 -4.30 -12.35 -13.24
CA THR A 119 -5.45 -12.52 -12.36
C THR A 119 -5.02 -12.35 -10.90
N PRO A 120 -5.60 -11.41 -10.14
CA PRO A 120 -5.29 -11.25 -8.73
C PRO A 120 -5.75 -12.50 -7.96
N LEU A 121 -4.92 -13.02 -7.05
CA LEU A 121 -5.26 -14.20 -6.24
C LEU A 121 -6.44 -14.02 -5.30
N LEU A 122 -6.71 -12.77 -4.92
CA LEU A 122 -7.65 -12.44 -3.87
C LEU A 122 -8.90 -11.87 -4.53
N ASP A 123 -9.74 -12.79 -4.99
CA ASP A 123 -11.14 -12.51 -5.32
C ASP A 123 -11.79 -11.81 -4.13
N ASP A 124 -12.43 -10.70 -4.44
CA ASP A 124 -12.93 -9.71 -3.50
C ASP A 124 -14.07 -10.32 -2.67
N THR A 125 -13.85 -10.53 -1.37
CA THR A 125 -14.97 -10.49 -0.43
C THR A 125 -14.88 -9.16 0.31
N PRO A 126 -15.91 -8.30 0.19
CA PRO A 126 -15.93 -6.97 0.79
C PRO A 126 -15.87 -6.97 2.33
#